data_AF-A0A3C0C409-F1
#
_entry.id   AF-A0A3C0C409-F1
#
_cell.length_a   1.000
_cell.length_b   1.000
_cell.length_c   1.000
_cell.angle_alpha   90.00
_cell.angle_beta   90.00
_cell.angle_gamma   90.00
#
_symmetry.space_group_name_H-M   'P 1'
#
loop_
_entity.id
_entity.type
_entity.pdbx_description
1 polymer ?
#
loop_
_entity_poly.entity_id
_entity_poly.type
_entity_poly.pdbx_seq_one_letter_code
_entity_poly.pdbx_strand_id
1 'polypeptide(L)'
;MSDRKKFLWIAGFFLVFYFLPEGNERVAAGLTESIAMMSDYAREHVLLCLIPAFFIAGAISVFISQQSVMKYLGAKAEKWIAYSVASVSGTVLAVCSCTVLPLFAGIYKRGAGLGPATAFLYSGPAINVLAIVLTARVLGLELGIARAIGAVVFSVVIGLLMAAIFGKDEAARQEEFAQFPEEESGRPLWKTVTYMAGMVVFLVFANWAAPKTPNSFW
;
A
#
# COMPACT_ATOMS: atom_id res chain seq x y z
N MET A 1 23.65 -2.45 19.44
CA MET A 1 23.43 -1.05 19.93
C MET A 1 24.19 -0.88 21.24
N SER A 2 25.13 0.07 21.35
CA SER A 2 25.96 0.28 22.55
C SER A 2 25.11 0.75 23.74
N ASP A 3 25.40 0.27 24.95
CA ASP A 3 24.59 0.54 26.16
C ASP A 3 24.48 2.03 26.51
N ARG A 4 25.49 2.83 26.16
CA ARG A 4 25.43 4.31 26.29
C ARG A 4 24.31 4.93 25.43
N LYS A 5 24.04 4.38 24.25
CA LYS A 5 22.96 4.87 23.37
C LYS A 5 21.58 4.52 23.93
N LYS A 6 21.44 3.33 24.55
CA LYS A 6 20.20 2.92 25.22
C LYS A 6 19.90 3.83 26.41
N PHE A 7 20.91 4.11 27.24
CA PHE A 7 20.79 5.01 28.38
C PHE A 7 20.36 6.42 27.97
N LEU A 8 20.98 6.99 26.93
CA LEU A 8 20.62 8.31 26.41
C LEU A 8 19.19 8.35 25.87
N TRP A 9 18.72 7.28 25.22
CA TRP A 9 17.34 7.19 24.73
C TRP A 9 16.32 7.17 25.87
N ILE A 10 16.59 6.37 26.92
CA ILE A 10 15.73 6.27 28.10
C ILE A 10 15.71 7.60 28.86
N ALA A 11 16.87 8.23 29.08
CA ALA A 11 16.97 9.52 29.76
C ALA A 11 16.28 10.64 28.97
N GLY A 12 16.40 10.65 27.63
CA GLY A 12 15.73 11.60 26.76
C GLY A 12 14.21 11.44 26.80
N PHE A 13 13.71 10.21 26.70
CA PHE A 13 12.26 9.94 26.83
C PHE A 13 11.75 10.37 28.20
N PHE A 14 12.46 10.04 29.28
CA PHE A 14 12.09 10.45 30.64
C PHE A 14 12.03 11.98 30.79
N LEU A 15 13.02 12.70 30.25
CA LEU A 15 13.05 14.17 30.29
C LEU A 15 11.86 14.81 29.56
N VAL A 16 11.42 14.25 28.44
CA VAL A 16 10.26 14.75 27.68
C VAL A 16 8.98 14.66 28.51
N PHE A 17 8.77 13.54 29.21
CA PHE A 17 7.62 13.37 30.10
C PHE A 17 7.76 14.19 31.40
N TYR A 18 8.99 14.36 31.90
CA TYR A 18 9.27 15.15 33.11
C TYR A 18 9.06 16.66 32.90
N PHE A 19 9.42 17.18 31.72
CA PHE A 19 9.23 18.58 31.35
C PHE A 19 7.88 18.86 30.66
N LEU A 20 6.99 17.87 30.59
CA LEU A 20 5.66 18.08 30.04
C LEU A 20 4.93 19.11 30.92
N PRO A 21 4.52 20.28 30.40
CA PRO A 21 3.93 21.32 31.23
C PRO A 21 2.48 20.93 31.56
N GLU A 22 2.32 20.19 32.67
CA GLU A 22 1.04 19.64 33.15
C GLU A 22 -0.02 20.72 33.41
N GLY A 23 0.40 21.95 33.71
CA GLY A 23 -0.50 23.08 33.96
C GLY A 23 -0.99 23.83 32.72
N ASN A 24 -0.56 23.46 31.50
CA ASN A 24 -0.96 24.13 30.27
C ASN A 24 -2.15 23.40 29.62
N GLU A 25 -3.33 24.02 29.62
CA GLU A 25 -4.55 23.46 29.04
C GLU A 25 -4.38 23.01 27.58
N ARG A 26 -3.50 23.66 26.80
CA ARG A 26 -3.21 23.26 25.41
C ARG A 26 -2.53 21.90 25.32
N VAL A 27 -1.65 21.57 26.27
CA VAL A 27 -0.92 20.29 26.29
C VAL A 27 -1.84 19.17 26.77
N ALA A 28 -2.64 19.42 27.81
CA ALA A 28 -3.64 18.47 28.27
C ALA A 28 -4.69 18.17 27.18
N ALA A 29 -5.25 19.21 26.55
CA ALA A 29 -6.21 19.07 25.46
C ALA A 29 -5.62 18.34 24.25
N GLY A 30 -4.41 18.71 23.83
CA GLY A 30 -3.72 18.06 22.72
C GLY A 30 -3.42 16.58 22.97
N LEU A 31 -3.07 16.19 24.21
CA LEU A 31 -2.86 14.80 24.57
C LEU A 31 -4.17 13.99 24.50
N THR A 32 -5.26 14.55 25.03
CA THR A 32 -6.58 13.91 24.99
C THR A 32 -7.12 13.79 23.57
N GLU A 33 -6.97 14.81 22.73
CA GLU A 33 -7.35 14.76 21.31
C GLU A 33 -6.52 13.74 20.54
N SER A 34 -5.21 13.70 20.78
CA SER A 34 -4.32 12.72 20.12
C SER A 34 -4.74 11.29 20.45
N ILE A 35 -5.06 10.99 21.71
CA ILE A 35 -5.54 9.67 22.13
C ILE A 35 -6.92 9.37 21.53
N ALA A 36 -7.83 10.35 21.50
CA ALA A 36 -9.15 10.20 20.90
C ALA A 36 -9.06 9.90 19.39
N MET A 37 -8.30 10.71 18.64
CA MET A 37 -8.08 10.52 17.20
C MET A 37 -7.40 9.17 16.90
N MET A 38 -6.45 8.75 17.73
CA MET A 38 -5.82 7.43 17.59
C MET A 38 -6.84 6.30 17.83
N SER A 39 -7.71 6.45 18.83
CA SER A 39 -8.75 5.46 19.13
C SER A 39 -9.79 5.36 18.00
N ASP A 40 -10.23 6.50 17.48
CA ASP A 40 -11.18 6.57 16.36
C ASP A 40 -10.58 5.98 15.09
N TYR A 41 -9.33 6.34 14.76
CA TYR A 41 -8.63 5.75 13.62
C TYR A 41 -8.46 4.23 13.77
N ALA A 42 -8.12 3.73 14.97
CA ALA A 42 -7.98 2.31 15.23
C ALA A 42 -9.33 1.56 15.14
N ARG A 43 -10.43 2.17 15.59
CA ARG A 43 -11.75 1.54 15.54
C ARG A 43 -12.35 1.54 14.14
N GLU A 44 -12.31 2.67 13.46
CA GLU A 44 -12.98 2.81 12.16
C GLU A 44 -12.06 2.39 11.03
N HIS A 45 -10.83 2.90 10.99
CA HIS A 45 -9.96 2.71 9.83
C HIS A 45 -9.21 1.38 9.85
N VAL A 46 -8.70 0.95 11.00
CA VAL A 46 -7.93 -0.32 11.08
C VAL A 46 -8.85 -1.53 10.94
N LEU A 47 -9.97 -1.58 11.66
CA LEU A 47 -10.87 -2.75 11.60
C LEU A 47 -11.60 -2.86 10.26
N LEU A 48 -12.15 -1.75 9.74
CA LEU A 48 -13.01 -1.80 8.56
C LEU A 48 -12.25 -1.68 7.23
N CYS A 49 -11.05 -1.09 7.21
CA CYS A 49 -10.27 -0.94 5.98
C CYS A 49 -9.01 -1.83 5.96
N LEU A 50 -8.19 -1.77 7.01
CA LEU A 50 -6.89 -2.46 7.02
C LEU A 50 -7.03 -3.99 7.02
N ILE A 51 -7.88 -4.54 7.88
CA ILE A 51 -8.06 -6.00 7.99
C ILE A 51 -8.60 -6.58 6.67
N PRO A 52 -9.69 -6.06 6.08
CA PRO A 52 -10.16 -6.49 4.76
C PRO A 52 -9.08 -6.38 3.69
N ALA A 53 -8.36 -5.26 3.65
CA ALA A 53 -7.37 -5.04 2.62
C ALA A 53 -6.14 -5.95 2.74
N PHE A 54 -5.70 -6.30 3.95
CA PHE A 54 -4.67 -7.32 4.16
C PHE A 54 -5.15 -8.70 3.72
N PHE A 55 -6.42 -9.02 3.95
CA PHE A 55 -7.01 -10.26 3.48
C PHE A 55 -7.08 -10.31 1.94
N ILE A 56 -7.49 -9.20 1.31
CA ILE A 56 -7.48 -9.05 -0.16
C ILE A 56 -6.05 -9.10 -0.69
N ALA A 57 -5.08 -8.43 -0.07
CA ALA A 57 -3.68 -8.50 -0.46
C ALA A 57 -3.13 -9.93 -0.35
N GLY A 58 -3.51 -10.66 0.71
CA GLY A 58 -3.23 -12.07 0.87
C GLY A 58 -3.84 -12.92 -0.24
N ALA A 59 -5.13 -12.72 -0.56
CA ALA A 59 -5.80 -13.36 -1.70
C ALA A 59 -5.10 -13.04 -3.02
N ILE A 60 -4.93 -11.76 -3.37
CA ILE A 60 -4.23 -11.35 -4.59
C ILE A 60 -2.85 -11.99 -4.62
N SER A 61 -2.14 -12.06 -3.50
CA SER A 61 -0.87 -12.77 -3.47
C SER A 61 -1.07 -14.24 -3.89
N VAL A 62 -2.02 -14.99 -3.36
CA VAL A 62 -2.23 -16.39 -3.75
C VAL A 62 -2.69 -16.53 -5.22
N PHE A 63 -3.40 -15.53 -5.76
CA PHE A 63 -3.99 -15.56 -7.10
C PHE A 63 -3.05 -15.07 -8.20
N ILE A 64 -2.16 -14.14 -7.89
CA ILE A 64 -1.16 -13.66 -8.83
C ILE A 64 -0.08 -14.74 -8.90
N SER A 65 -0.10 -15.53 -9.98
CA SER A 65 0.94 -16.52 -10.22
C SER A 65 2.29 -15.82 -10.31
N GLN A 66 3.33 -16.46 -9.78
CA GLN A 66 4.68 -15.95 -9.86
C GLN A 66 5.05 -15.69 -11.34
N GLN A 67 4.62 -16.55 -12.26
CA GLN A 67 4.76 -16.33 -13.70
C GLN A 67 4.10 -15.04 -14.22
N SER A 68 2.90 -14.66 -13.76
CA SER A 68 2.24 -13.43 -14.23
C SER A 68 2.98 -12.18 -13.75
N VAL A 69 3.47 -12.19 -12.50
CA VAL A 69 4.29 -11.11 -11.96
C VAL A 69 5.63 -11.03 -12.68
N MET A 70 6.28 -12.15 -12.95
CA MET A 70 7.54 -12.18 -13.70
C MET A 70 7.37 -11.76 -15.16
N LYS A 71 6.24 -12.11 -15.80
CA LYS A 71 5.95 -11.76 -17.19
C LYS A 71 5.67 -10.27 -17.39
N TYR A 72 4.94 -9.62 -16.48
CA TYR A 72 4.53 -8.22 -16.64
C TYR A 72 5.31 -7.24 -15.77
N LEU A 73 5.85 -7.64 -14.62
CA LEU A 73 6.61 -6.79 -13.70
C LEU A 73 8.04 -7.31 -13.41
N GLY A 74 8.44 -8.44 -13.99
CA GLY A 74 9.78 -9.01 -13.78
C GLY A 74 10.88 -8.24 -14.51
N ALA A 75 12.14 -8.47 -14.12
CA ALA A 75 13.29 -7.76 -14.69
C ALA A 75 13.52 -8.03 -16.19
N LYS A 76 13.02 -9.16 -16.71
CA LYS A 76 13.05 -9.51 -18.14
C LYS A 76 11.87 -8.95 -18.95
N ALA A 77 10.87 -8.36 -18.30
CA ALA A 77 9.74 -7.75 -19.00
C ALA A 77 10.18 -6.44 -19.67
N GLU A 78 9.62 -6.16 -20.85
CA GLU A 78 9.81 -4.88 -21.54
C GLU A 78 9.52 -3.72 -20.58
N LYS A 79 10.51 -2.86 -20.35
CA LYS A 79 10.43 -1.77 -19.35
C LYS A 79 9.17 -0.92 -19.57
N TRP A 80 8.82 -0.62 -20.82
CA TRP A 80 7.62 0.13 -21.15
C TRP A 80 6.32 -0.55 -20.67
N ILE A 81 6.23 -1.87 -20.80
CA ILE A 81 5.06 -2.64 -20.37
C ILE A 81 5.01 -2.71 -18.84
N ALA A 82 6.14 -2.95 -18.19
CA ALA A 82 6.16 -3.10 -16.73
C ALA A 82 5.78 -1.81 -15.99
N TYR A 83 6.26 -0.66 -16.46
CA TYR A 83 5.97 0.62 -15.83
C TYR A 83 4.56 1.14 -16.14
N SER A 84 4.03 0.86 -17.34
CA SER A 84 2.65 1.20 -17.69
C SER A 84 1.66 0.33 -16.92
N VAL A 85 1.87 -0.99 -16.87
CA VAL A 85 1.02 -1.91 -16.09
C VAL A 85 1.09 -1.56 -14.60
N ALA A 86 2.27 -1.26 -14.06
CA ALA A 86 2.41 -0.83 -12.66
C ALA A 86 1.63 0.47 -12.36
N SER A 87 1.72 1.47 -13.23
CA SER A 87 1.05 2.76 -12.99
C SER A 87 -0.47 2.68 -13.20
N VAL A 88 -0.92 1.95 -14.23
CA VAL A 88 -2.35 1.76 -14.51
C VAL A 88 -3.02 0.88 -13.47
N SER A 89 -2.37 -0.22 -13.03
CA SER A 89 -2.92 -1.08 -11.99
C SER A 89 -3.07 -0.36 -10.65
N GLY A 90 -2.13 0.54 -10.29
CA GLY A 90 -2.27 1.40 -9.11
C GLY A 90 -3.47 2.35 -9.21
N THR A 91 -3.77 2.85 -10.42
CA THR A 91 -4.94 3.71 -10.67
C THR A 91 -6.25 2.96 -10.43
N VAL A 92 -6.35 1.72 -10.91
CA VAL A 92 -7.57 0.90 -10.80
C VAL A 92 -7.80 0.43 -9.37
N LEU A 93 -6.74 0.11 -8.64
CA LEU A 93 -6.84 -0.51 -7.32
C LEU A 93 -7.16 0.47 -6.18
N ALA A 94 -7.16 1.79 -6.43
CA ALA A 94 -7.54 2.85 -5.48
C ALA A 94 -7.16 2.54 -4.02
N VAL A 95 -5.89 2.16 -3.82
CA VAL A 95 -5.37 1.65 -2.55
C VAL A 95 -4.74 2.77 -1.74
N CYS A 96 -5.02 2.78 -0.43
CA CYS A 96 -4.36 3.69 0.50
C CYS A 96 -2.92 3.27 0.80
N SER A 97 -2.14 4.16 1.40
CA SER A 97 -0.74 3.90 1.79
C SER A 97 -0.60 2.66 2.68
N CYS A 98 -1.63 2.36 3.49
CA CYS A 98 -1.64 1.22 4.39
C CYS A 98 -1.69 -0.14 3.68
N THR A 99 -2.21 -0.20 2.45
CA THR A 99 -2.50 -1.45 1.74
C THR A 99 -1.58 -1.67 0.55
N VAL A 100 -1.03 -0.59 -0.01
CA VAL A 100 -0.06 -0.65 -1.10
C VAL A 100 1.31 -1.19 -0.63
N LEU A 101 1.71 -0.93 0.62
CA LEU A 101 2.95 -1.45 1.23
C LEU A 101 3.02 -2.99 1.30
N PRO A 102 2.02 -3.69 1.88
CA PRO A 102 2.04 -5.16 1.90
C PRO A 102 1.84 -5.76 0.51
N LEU A 103 1.07 -5.11 -0.38
CA LEU A 103 0.95 -5.53 -1.78
C LEU A 103 2.31 -5.47 -2.49
N PHE A 104 3.01 -4.34 -2.34
CA PHE A 104 4.38 -4.17 -2.83
C PHE A 104 5.30 -5.26 -2.28
N ALA A 105 5.30 -5.50 -0.97
CA ALA A 105 6.13 -6.52 -0.36
C ALA A 105 5.79 -7.93 -0.90
N GLY A 106 4.51 -8.21 -1.15
CA GLY A 106 4.04 -9.47 -1.73
C GLY A 106 4.53 -9.70 -3.16
N ILE A 107 4.33 -8.73 -4.06
CA ILE A 107 4.78 -8.84 -5.45
C ILE A 107 6.32 -8.83 -5.57
N TYR A 108 7.00 -8.05 -4.72
CA TYR A 108 8.46 -7.96 -4.70
C TYR A 108 9.11 -9.28 -4.24
N LYS A 109 8.56 -9.91 -3.18
CA LYS A 109 8.98 -11.25 -2.73
C LYS A 109 8.74 -12.35 -3.76
N ARG A 110 7.88 -12.12 -4.75
CA ARG A 110 7.63 -13.06 -5.85
C ARG A 110 8.55 -12.87 -7.05
N GLY A 111 9.47 -11.90 -7.01
CA GLY A 111 10.44 -11.67 -8.08
C GLY A 111 10.12 -10.48 -8.98
N ALA A 112 9.08 -9.68 -8.68
CA ALA A 112 8.88 -8.40 -9.39
C ALA A 112 10.14 -7.53 -9.29
N GLY A 113 10.47 -6.81 -10.36
CA GLY A 113 11.56 -5.85 -10.37
C GLY A 113 11.29 -4.69 -9.41
N LEU A 114 12.33 -4.23 -8.71
CA LEU A 114 12.25 -3.13 -7.75
C LEU A 114 11.68 -1.85 -8.38
N GLY A 115 12.08 -1.53 -9.62
CA GLY A 115 11.58 -0.35 -10.34
C GLY A 115 10.07 -0.39 -10.62
N PRO A 116 9.55 -1.40 -11.34
CA PRO A 116 8.11 -1.57 -11.53
C PRO A 116 7.33 -1.68 -10.23
N ALA A 117 7.86 -2.37 -9.22
CA ALA A 117 7.20 -2.51 -7.92
C ALA A 117 7.13 -1.16 -7.17
N THR A 118 8.19 -0.35 -7.20
CA THR A 118 8.19 0.98 -6.58
C THR A 118 7.32 1.99 -7.34
N ALA A 119 7.24 1.88 -8.67
CA ALA A 119 6.29 2.65 -9.48
C ALA A 119 4.83 2.32 -9.09
N PHE A 120 4.51 1.03 -8.92
CA PHE A 120 3.22 0.58 -8.41
C PHE A 120 2.94 1.15 -7.02
N LEU A 121 3.91 1.02 -6.10
CA LEU A 121 3.84 1.51 -4.72
C LEU A 121 3.49 3.01 -4.65
N TYR A 122 4.11 3.82 -5.51
CA TYR A 122 3.85 5.25 -5.58
C TYR A 122 2.49 5.57 -6.24
N SER A 123 2.18 4.88 -7.34
CA SER A 123 0.98 5.16 -8.14
C SER A 123 -0.34 4.90 -7.40
N GLY A 124 -0.39 3.89 -6.52
CA GLY A 124 -1.61 3.50 -5.80
C GLY A 124 -2.33 4.66 -5.08
N PRO A 125 -1.68 5.33 -4.11
CA PRO A 125 -2.27 6.48 -3.44
C PRO A 125 -2.25 7.77 -4.29
N ALA A 126 -1.32 7.89 -5.25
CA ALA A 126 -1.14 9.12 -6.02
C ALA A 126 -2.22 9.33 -7.10
N ILE A 127 -2.65 8.26 -7.78
CA ILE A 127 -3.63 8.29 -8.89
C ILE A 127 -5.03 7.85 -8.42
N ASN A 128 -5.33 7.96 -7.12
CA ASN A 128 -6.64 7.63 -6.61
C ASN A 128 -7.72 8.51 -7.28
N VAL A 129 -8.66 7.86 -7.99
CA VAL A 129 -9.76 8.52 -8.72
C VAL A 129 -10.58 9.42 -7.81
N LEU A 130 -10.88 8.99 -6.58
CA LEU A 130 -11.60 9.81 -5.59
C LEU A 130 -10.80 11.06 -5.23
N ALA A 131 -9.49 10.92 -5.03
CA ALA A 131 -8.63 12.07 -4.71
C ALA A 131 -8.53 13.04 -5.89
N ILE A 132 -8.45 12.55 -7.12
CA ILE A 132 -8.40 13.37 -8.33
C ILE A 132 -9.73 14.12 -8.52
N VAL A 133 -10.87 13.43 -8.37
CA VAL A 133 -12.20 14.05 -8.48
C VAL A 133 -12.41 15.10 -7.40
N LEU A 134 -12.04 14.81 -6.14
CA LEU A 134 -12.14 15.77 -5.05
C LEU A 134 -11.25 16.99 -5.29
N THR A 135 -10.01 16.77 -5.74
CA THR A 135 -9.07 17.86 -6.10
C THR A 135 -9.64 18.70 -7.24
N ALA A 136 -10.18 18.06 -8.28
CA ALA A 136 -10.78 18.74 -9.42
C ALA A 136 -12.01 19.58 -9.02
N ARG A 137 -12.81 19.11 -8.06
CA ARG A 137 -13.98 19.82 -7.55
C ARG A 137 -13.63 20.99 -6.65
N VAL A 138 -12.62 20.85 -5.79
CA VAL A 138 -12.27 21.85 -4.78
C VAL A 138 -11.27 22.89 -5.32
N LEU A 139 -10.26 22.45 -6.04
CA LEU A 139 -9.17 23.31 -6.55
C LEU A 139 -9.28 23.62 -8.05
N GLY A 140 -10.18 22.97 -8.76
CA GLY A 140 -10.40 23.17 -10.20
C GLY A 140 -9.83 22.05 -11.07
N LEU A 141 -10.42 21.88 -12.26
CA LEU A 141 -10.11 20.78 -13.19
C LEU A 141 -8.65 20.76 -13.66
N GLU A 142 -8.04 21.94 -13.83
CA GLU A 142 -6.64 22.05 -14.26
C GLU A 142 -5.69 21.39 -13.26
N LEU A 143 -5.90 21.62 -11.96
CA LEU A 143 -5.09 21.02 -10.89
C LEU A 143 -5.38 19.52 -10.74
N GLY A 144 -6.62 19.08 -10.95
CA GLY A 144 -6.97 17.66 -10.98
C GLY A 144 -6.23 16.89 -12.08
N ILE A 145 -6.20 17.43 -13.30
CA ILE A 145 -5.49 16.83 -14.44
C ILE A 145 -3.98 16.90 -14.23
N ALA A 146 -3.45 18.04 -13.76
CA ALA A 146 -2.02 18.18 -13.44
C ALA A 146 -1.57 17.16 -12.38
N ARG A 147 -2.40 16.89 -11.37
CA ARG A 147 -2.16 15.85 -10.37
C ARG A 147 -2.11 14.46 -11.00
N ALA A 148 -3.06 14.12 -11.88
CA ALA A 148 -3.13 12.81 -12.52
C ALA A 148 -1.90 12.56 -13.40
N ILE A 149 -1.56 13.51 -14.26
CA ILE A 149 -0.39 13.41 -15.15
C ILE A 149 0.89 13.39 -14.32
N GLY A 150 1.02 14.30 -13.35
CA GLY A 150 2.16 14.37 -12.45
C GLY A 150 2.38 13.05 -11.71
N ALA A 151 1.33 12.45 -11.15
CA ALA A 151 1.42 11.19 -10.43
C ALA A 151 1.94 10.04 -11.31
N VAL A 152 1.51 9.96 -12.58
CA VAL A 152 2.00 8.96 -13.55
C VAL A 152 3.46 9.23 -13.94
N VAL A 153 3.81 10.49 -14.20
CA VAL A 153 5.19 10.83 -14.57
C VAL A 153 6.14 10.56 -13.41
N PHE A 154 5.79 11.00 -12.19
CA PHE A 154 6.59 10.77 -11.00
C PHE A 154 6.67 9.29 -10.64
N SER A 155 5.60 8.49 -10.79
CA SER A 155 5.68 7.04 -10.53
C SER A 155 6.74 6.37 -11.41
N VAL A 156 6.77 6.73 -12.70
CA VAL A 156 7.72 6.18 -13.66
C VAL A 156 9.14 6.67 -13.37
N VAL A 157 9.32 7.97 -13.13
CA VAL A 157 10.64 8.56 -12.83
C VAL A 157 11.22 7.96 -11.54
N ILE A 158 10.43 7.87 -10.47
CA ILE A 158 10.87 7.31 -9.18
C ILE A 158 11.22 5.84 -9.36
N GLY A 159 10.41 5.05 -10.05
CA GLY A 159 10.71 3.65 -10.28
C GLY A 159 11.98 3.44 -11.13
N LEU A 160 12.20 4.28 -12.15
CA LEU A 160 13.42 4.24 -12.97
C LEU A 160 14.66 4.61 -12.15
N LEU A 161 14.56 5.63 -11.30
CA LEU A 161 15.63 6.01 -10.38
C LEU A 161 15.95 4.89 -9.40
N MET A 162 14.93 4.25 -8.81
CA MET A 162 15.12 3.11 -7.91
C MET A 162 15.79 1.93 -8.62
N ALA A 163 15.39 1.64 -9.86
CA ALA A 163 16.04 0.61 -10.67
C ALA A 163 17.50 0.97 -11.03
N ALA A 164 17.80 2.25 -11.25
CA ALA A 164 19.16 2.69 -11.56
C ALA A 164 20.08 2.65 -10.33
N ILE A 165 19.59 3.03 -9.15
CA ILE A 165 20.37 3.06 -7.91
C ILE A 165 20.63 1.64 -7.38
N PHE A 166 19.62 0.77 -7.40
CA PHE A 166 19.69 -0.57 -6.81
C PHE A 166 19.81 -1.69 -7.85
N GLY A 167 20.08 -1.36 -9.11
CA GLY A 167 20.10 -2.34 -10.21
C GLY A 167 21.11 -3.47 -10.05
N LYS A 168 22.19 -3.26 -9.29
CA LYS A 168 23.22 -4.30 -9.03
C LYS A 168 22.74 -5.35 -8.03
N ASP A 169 22.14 -4.92 -6.91
CA ASP A 169 21.57 -5.82 -5.90
C ASP A 169 20.37 -6.60 -6.48
N GLU A 170 19.63 -5.95 -7.36
CA GLU A 170 18.49 -6.54 -8.03
C GLU A 170 18.88 -7.61 -9.06
N ALA A 171 19.97 -7.40 -9.81
CA ALA A 171 20.46 -8.40 -10.76
C ALA A 171 20.87 -9.70 -10.06
N ALA A 172 21.58 -9.61 -8.93
CA ALA A 172 21.97 -10.77 -8.13
C ALA A 172 20.75 -11.52 -7.56
N ARG A 173 19.75 -10.78 -7.07
CA ARG A 173 18.49 -11.36 -6.58
C ARG A 173 17.70 -12.07 -7.69
N GLN A 174 17.64 -11.47 -8.88
CA GLN A 174 16.92 -12.03 -10.01
C GLN A 174 17.56 -13.33 -10.53
N GLU A 175 18.89 -13.45 -10.48
CA GLU A 175 19.60 -14.70 -10.77
C GLU A 175 19.24 -15.80 -9.76
N GLU A 176 19.13 -15.44 -8.47
CA GLU A 176 18.66 -16.35 -7.42
C GLU A 176 17.21 -16.80 -7.65
N PHE A 177 16.32 -15.88 -8.05
CA PHE A 177 14.93 -16.20 -8.43
C PHE A 177 14.83 -17.06 -9.70
N ALA A 178 15.76 -16.92 -10.65
CA ALA A 178 15.79 -17.71 -11.88
C ALA A 178 16.24 -19.17 -11.66
N GLN A 179 16.83 -19.48 -10.50
CA GLN A 179 17.25 -20.84 -10.14
C GLN A 179 16.17 -21.63 -9.40
N PHE A 180 15.07 -20.99 -8.96
CA PHE A 180 13.94 -21.72 -8.40
C PHE A 180 13.16 -22.42 -9.55
N PRO A 181 12.82 -23.71 -9.41
CA PRO A 181 12.00 -24.40 -10.41
C PRO A 181 10.66 -23.69 -10.56
N GLU A 182 10.22 -23.44 -11.80
CA GLU A 182 8.87 -22.98 -12.05
C GLU A 182 7.88 -24.03 -11.54
N GLU A 183 7.24 -23.80 -10.40
CA GLU A 183 6.06 -24.56 -10.03
C GLU A 183 4.96 -24.24 -11.05
N GLU A 184 4.70 -25.17 -11.96
CA GLU A 184 3.46 -25.19 -12.72
C GLU A 184 2.30 -25.24 -11.74
N SER A 185 1.51 -24.17 -11.72
CA SER A 185 0.34 -24.06 -10.86
C SER A 185 -0.75 -25.05 -11.30
N GLY A 186 -0.67 -26.30 -10.84
CA GLY A 186 -1.64 -27.38 -11.08
C GLY A 186 -2.98 -27.22 -10.34
N ARG A 187 -3.41 -25.99 -10.02
CA ARG A 187 -4.70 -25.75 -9.35
C ARG A 187 -5.78 -25.42 -10.37
N PRO A 188 -6.87 -26.21 -10.48
CA PRO A 188 -7.94 -25.92 -11.42
C PRO A 188 -8.58 -24.56 -11.07
N LEU A 189 -8.72 -23.70 -12.10
CA LEU A 189 -9.26 -22.34 -12.03
C LEU A 189 -10.55 -22.23 -11.19
N TRP A 190 -11.40 -23.27 -11.20
CA TRP A 190 -12.64 -23.30 -10.43
C TRP A 190 -12.43 -23.26 -8.91
N LYS A 191 -11.45 -24.00 -8.36
CA LYS A 191 -11.16 -23.98 -6.92
C LYS A 191 -10.64 -22.61 -6.47
N THR A 192 -9.89 -21.96 -7.34
CA THR A 192 -9.39 -20.60 -7.14
C THR A 192 -10.57 -19.62 -7.14
N VAL A 193 -11.46 -19.68 -8.13
CA VAL A 193 -12.66 -18.84 -8.21
C VAL A 193 -13.60 -19.03 -7.01
N THR A 194 -13.81 -20.27 -6.54
CA THR A 194 -14.70 -20.51 -5.38
C THR A 194 -14.12 -20.00 -4.06
N TYR A 195 -12.81 -20.16 -3.82
CA TYR A 195 -12.16 -19.52 -2.66
C TYR A 195 -12.19 -17.99 -2.76
N MET A 196 -12.05 -17.43 -3.96
CA MET A 196 -12.17 -15.98 -4.20
C MET A 196 -13.56 -15.47 -3.85
N ALA A 197 -14.57 -16.14 -4.39
CA ALA A 197 -15.96 -15.81 -4.12
C ALA A 197 -16.27 -15.93 -2.63
N GLY A 198 -15.74 -16.96 -1.95
CA GLY A 198 -15.87 -17.11 -0.50
C GLY A 198 -15.26 -15.96 0.31
N MET A 199 -14.01 -15.57 0.01
CA MET A 199 -13.36 -14.44 0.69
C MET A 199 -14.05 -13.11 0.39
N VAL A 200 -14.40 -12.85 -0.88
CA VAL A 200 -15.08 -11.61 -1.27
C VAL A 200 -16.47 -11.53 -0.65
N VAL A 201 -17.25 -12.62 -0.66
CA VAL A 201 -18.57 -12.66 -0.02
C VAL A 201 -18.46 -12.47 1.48
N PHE A 202 -17.51 -13.13 2.15
CA PHE A 202 -17.25 -12.92 3.57
C PHE A 202 -16.91 -11.46 3.88
N LEU A 203 -16.05 -10.83 3.06
CA LEU A 203 -15.64 -9.43 3.24
C LEU A 203 -16.78 -8.44 2.95
N VAL A 204 -17.58 -8.68 1.92
CA VAL A 204 -18.78 -7.90 1.63
C VAL A 204 -19.75 -8.01 2.80
N PHE A 205 -19.99 -9.21 3.34
CA PHE A 205 -20.84 -9.39 4.52
C PHE A 205 -20.28 -8.77 5.79
N ALA A 206 -18.97 -8.89 6.03
CA ALA A 206 -18.31 -8.30 7.20
C ALA A 206 -18.31 -6.77 7.14
N ASN A 207 -18.22 -6.19 5.94
CA ASN A 207 -18.33 -4.76 5.72
C ASN A 207 -19.78 -4.26 5.62
N TRP A 208 -20.74 -5.17 5.37
CA TRP A 208 -22.18 -4.94 5.47
C TRP A 208 -22.65 -5.06 6.93
N ALA A 209 -21.92 -4.45 7.86
CA ALA A 209 -22.44 -4.17 9.19
C ALA A 209 -23.28 -2.89 9.10
N ALA A 210 -24.54 -2.99 9.51
CA ALA A 210 -25.57 -1.97 9.29
C ALA A 210 -25.17 -0.55 9.73
N PRO A 211 -25.56 0.50 8.98
CA PRO A 211 -25.36 1.88 9.40
C PRO A 211 -26.09 2.12 10.73
N LYS A 212 -25.40 2.71 11.71
CA LYS A 212 -25.95 3.05 13.04
C LYS A 212 -26.86 4.29 13.03
N THR A 213 -27.38 4.70 11.89
CA THR A 213 -28.31 5.84 11.79
C THR A 213 -29.50 5.49 10.90
N PRO A 214 -30.74 5.55 11.43
CA PRO A 214 -31.92 5.52 10.59
C PRO A 214 -32.01 6.85 9.86
N ASN A 215 -31.97 6.82 8.53
CA ASN A 215 -32.17 7.94 7.58
C ASN A 215 -30.95 8.77 7.16
N SER A 216 -30.10 8.19 6.30
CA SER A 216 -29.61 8.97 5.16
C SER A 216 -29.40 8.05 3.96
N PHE A 217 -30.19 8.29 2.92
CA PHE A 217 -29.95 7.80 1.58
C PHE A 217 -28.90 8.75 0.96
N TRP A 218 -27.90 8.18 0.30
CA TRP A 218 -26.73 8.81 -0.34
C TRP A 218 -25.49 8.98 0.53
#